data_AF-A0AAN7AUW7-F1
#
_entry.id   AF-A0AAN7AUW7-F1
#
_cell.length_a   1.000
_cell.length_b   1.000
_cell.length_c   1.000
_cell.angle_alpha   90.00
_cell.angle_beta   90.00
_cell.angle_gamma   90.00
#
_symmetry.space_group_name_H-M   'P 1'
#
loop_
_entity.id
_entity.type
_entity.pdbx_description
1 polymer ?
#
loop_
_entity_poly.entity_id
_entity_poly.type
_entity_poly.pdbx_seq_one_letter_code
_entity_poly.pdbx_strand_id
1 'polypeptide(L)'
;MSQANRLDASLTKHLNRRKSQDIFRRLTLVPPGTADFSSNAYLSLSAQPSVKSTFLARLQDAAHANTPSLLGSGGSRLLDGNSARAESLERTLASFHNAPAALLFNSAMDANVGLFSCVPQPADVIVYDELVHASIHDGMRLSRAGRKIAFAHNTVWGTQELKSLEATLVALLEGPDGNLFRSGDRNVFVAVEGVYSMDGDVGPLKEVADCVERWLPKGNGLVIVDEAHSVGVFGGRGQGLVSELGLEDRVWARVMGFGKAMGCSGGLVLCSEIARSYLINYARTFIYTTAIALPSLISIEVAYDFMIKGEAQPLVRHLKDLVKQTHRLLLANPPSFQS
;
A
#
# COMPACT_ATOMS: atom_id res chain seq x y z
N MET A 1 2.28 -37.98 -29.05
CA MET A 1 2.33 -36.51 -28.91
C MET A 1 0.92 -35.98 -29.06
N SER A 2 0.29 -35.51 -27.98
CA SER A 2 -1.05 -34.90 -28.05
C SER A 2 -0.93 -33.62 -28.90
N GLN A 3 -1.80 -33.49 -29.91
CA GLN A 3 -1.94 -32.22 -30.63
C GLN A 3 -2.26 -31.15 -29.58
N ALA A 4 -1.38 -30.16 -29.44
CA ALA A 4 -1.62 -29.02 -28.57
C ALA A 4 -2.98 -28.42 -28.92
N ASN A 5 -3.83 -28.21 -27.92
CA ASN A 5 -5.16 -27.68 -28.16
C ASN A 5 -5.03 -26.26 -28.75
N ARG A 6 -6.10 -25.75 -29.38
CA ARG A 6 -6.07 -24.42 -30.02
C ARG A 6 -5.74 -23.28 -29.04
N LEU A 7 -6.06 -23.44 -27.75
CA LEU A 7 -5.72 -22.47 -26.71
C LEU A 7 -4.21 -22.42 -26.49
N ASP A 8 -3.53 -23.56 -26.35
CA ASP A 8 -2.08 -23.63 -26.16
C ASP A 8 -1.32 -23.01 -27.33
N ALA A 9 -1.81 -23.19 -28.56
CA ALA A 9 -1.25 -22.53 -29.74
C ALA A 9 -1.38 -20.99 -29.66
N SER A 10 -2.54 -20.49 -29.23
CA SER A 10 -2.78 -19.06 -29.03
C SER A 10 -1.91 -18.49 -27.89
N LEU A 11 -1.87 -19.16 -26.74
CA LEU A 11 -1.03 -18.77 -25.61
C LEU A 11 0.45 -18.76 -25.99
N THR A 12 0.91 -19.76 -26.74
CA THR A 12 2.29 -19.82 -27.26
C THR A 12 2.61 -18.61 -28.13
N LYS A 13 1.68 -18.18 -29.00
CA LYS A 13 1.86 -16.97 -29.81
C LYS A 13 2.04 -15.72 -28.92
N HIS A 14 1.26 -15.58 -27.86
CA HIS A 14 1.40 -14.47 -26.91
C HIS A 14 2.73 -14.52 -26.13
N LEU A 15 3.15 -15.71 -25.69
CA LEU A 15 4.44 -15.90 -24.99
C LEU A 15 5.62 -15.60 -25.92
N ASN A 16 5.58 -16.05 -27.18
CA ASN A 16 6.60 -15.74 -28.17
C ASN A 16 6.68 -14.25 -28.48
N ARG A 17 5.54 -13.54 -28.51
CA ARG A 17 5.54 -12.07 -28.61
C ARG A 17 6.24 -11.41 -27.43
N ARG A 18 6.03 -11.88 -26.20
CA ARG A 18 6.78 -11.37 -25.03
C ARG A 18 8.28 -11.64 -25.15
N LYS A 19 8.68 -12.80 -25.67
CA LYS A 19 10.09 -13.15 -25.91
C LYS A 19 10.73 -12.24 -26.96
N SER A 20 10.04 -11.97 -28.07
CA SER A 20 10.55 -11.08 -29.12
C SER A 20 10.64 -9.61 -28.71
N GLN A 21 10.09 -9.24 -27.55
CA GLN A 21 10.11 -7.90 -26.98
C GLN A 21 10.99 -7.82 -25.73
N ASP A 22 11.71 -8.90 -25.37
CA ASP A 22 12.53 -9.00 -24.16
C ASP A 22 11.81 -8.69 -22.83
N ILE A 23 10.48 -8.87 -22.80
CA ILE A 23 9.63 -8.71 -21.60
C ILE A 23 9.06 -10.05 -21.10
N PHE A 24 9.59 -11.17 -21.60
CA PHE A 24 9.25 -12.49 -21.10
C PHE A 24 9.89 -12.69 -19.72
N ARG A 25 9.05 -12.96 -18.71
CA ARG A 25 9.48 -13.16 -17.33
C ARG A 25 9.52 -14.65 -17.00
N ARG A 26 10.47 -15.03 -16.15
CA ARG A 26 10.60 -16.38 -15.60
C ARG A 26 10.81 -16.31 -14.09
N LEU A 27 10.36 -17.33 -13.37
CA LEU A 27 10.72 -17.49 -11.96
C LEU A 27 12.21 -17.84 -11.87
N THR A 28 12.93 -17.17 -10.98
CA THR A 28 14.36 -17.39 -10.75
C THR A 28 14.58 -17.75 -9.29
N LEU A 29 15.57 -18.61 -9.05
CA LEU A 29 16.10 -18.85 -7.71
C LEU A 29 17.39 -18.06 -7.56
N VAL A 30 17.56 -17.39 -6.44
CA VAL A 30 18.81 -16.68 -6.11
C VAL A 30 19.87 -17.72 -5.75
N PRO A 31 21.03 -17.76 -6.43
CA PRO A 31 22.11 -18.69 -6.07
C PRO A 31 22.62 -18.44 -4.65
N PRO A 32 23.03 -19.50 -3.91
CA PRO A 32 23.67 -19.32 -2.61
C PRO A 32 24.91 -18.41 -2.69
N GLY A 33 25.06 -17.50 -1.72
CA GLY A 33 26.18 -16.57 -1.65
C GLY A 33 26.08 -15.31 -2.52
N THR A 34 24.95 -15.11 -3.24
CA THR A 34 24.70 -13.86 -3.96
C THR A 34 24.33 -12.73 -3.00
N ALA A 35 24.91 -11.54 -3.22
CA ALA A 35 24.53 -10.32 -2.51
C ALA A 35 23.18 -9.80 -3.03
N ASP A 36 22.28 -9.44 -2.11
CA ASP A 36 20.95 -8.94 -2.42
C ASP A 36 20.96 -7.41 -2.56
N PHE A 37 20.58 -6.92 -3.74
CA PHE A 37 20.48 -5.50 -4.07
C PHE A 37 19.09 -5.10 -4.59
N SER A 38 18.12 -6.01 -4.60
CA SER A 38 16.82 -5.79 -5.25
C SER A 38 15.62 -6.22 -4.42
N SER A 39 15.83 -6.88 -3.29
CA SER A 39 14.74 -7.19 -2.36
C SER A 39 14.13 -5.94 -1.74
N ASN A 40 12.82 -6.01 -1.53
CA ASN A 40 12.07 -4.99 -0.81
C ASN A 40 12.16 -5.15 0.72
N ALA A 41 12.94 -6.12 1.23
CA ALA A 41 13.16 -6.31 2.66
C ALA A 41 14.13 -5.25 3.23
N TYR A 42 13.76 -3.96 3.14
CA TYR A 42 14.65 -2.82 3.36
C TYR A 42 15.38 -2.82 4.72
N LEU A 43 14.73 -3.33 5.78
CA LEU A 43 15.32 -3.43 7.11
C LEU A 43 15.84 -4.83 7.44
N SER A 44 15.64 -5.79 6.53
CA SER A 44 15.88 -7.22 6.76
C SER A 44 15.28 -7.69 8.09
N LEU A 45 14.09 -7.17 8.44
CA LEU A 45 13.54 -7.29 9.79
C LEU A 45 13.29 -8.76 10.16
N SER A 46 12.79 -9.56 9.22
CA SER A 46 12.57 -11.00 9.39
C SER A 46 13.85 -11.82 9.55
N ALA A 47 15.01 -11.28 9.17
CA ALA A 47 16.31 -11.92 9.36
C ALA A 47 16.95 -11.55 10.71
N GLN A 48 16.43 -10.56 11.43
CA GLN A 48 16.96 -10.16 12.73
C GLN A 48 16.79 -11.30 13.75
N PRO A 49 17.87 -11.73 14.45
CA PRO A 49 17.79 -12.84 15.40
C PRO A 49 16.76 -12.63 16.52
N SER A 50 16.61 -11.40 17.03
CA SER A 50 15.62 -11.04 18.06
C SER A 50 14.19 -11.17 17.55
N VAL A 51 13.91 -10.70 16.33
CA VAL A 51 12.60 -10.82 15.68
C VAL A 51 12.26 -12.30 15.45
N LYS A 52 13.20 -13.07 14.89
CA LYS A 52 13.01 -14.50 14.61
C LYS A 52 12.76 -15.31 15.88
N SER A 53 13.55 -15.09 16.92
CA SER A 53 13.39 -15.79 18.21
C SER A 53 12.06 -15.46 18.88
N THR A 54 11.66 -14.18 18.89
CA THR A 54 10.36 -13.74 19.42
C THR A 54 9.19 -14.34 18.65
N PHE A 55 9.28 -14.39 17.32
CA PHE A 55 8.27 -15.04 16.47
C PHE A 55 8.10 -16.52 16.82
N LEU A 56 9.21 -17.27 16.92
CA LEU A 56 9.17 -18.70 17.26
C LEU A 56 8.60 -18.95 18.65
N ALA A 57 8.99 -18.13 19.64
CA ALA A 57 8.47 -18.22 21.01
C ALA A 57 6.95 -17.99 21.02
N ARG A 58 6.45 -16.93 20.36
CA ARG A 58 5.00 -16.67 20.30
C ARG A 58 4.21 -17.74 19.57
N LEU A 59 4.79 -18.34 18.55
CA LEU A 59 4.16 -19.45 17.84
C LEU A 59 4.07 -20.69 18.74
N GLN A 60 5.11 -20.97 19.53
CA GLN A 60 5.09 -22.03 20.54
C GLN A 60 4.06 -21.72 21.64
N ASP A 61 4.03 -20.51 22.18
CA ASP A 61 3.07 -20.11 23.21
C ASP A 61 1.63 -20.25 22.72
N ALA A 62 1.36 -19.83 21.47
CA ALA A 62 0.05 -19.98 20.86
C ALA A 62 -0.38 -21.45 20.71
N ALA A 63 0.57 -22.36 20.46
CA ALA A 63 0.32 -23.79 20.35
C ALA A 63 -0.02 -24.46 21.70
N HIS A 64 0.43 -23.89 22.82
CA HIS A 64 0.17 -24.39 24.17
C HIS A 64 -1.04 -23.72 24.86
N ALA A 65 -1.71 -22.78 24.19
CA ALA A 65 -2.88 -22.12 24.74
C ALA A 65 -4.07 -23.10 24.88
N ASN A 66 -4.94 -22.87 25.87
CA ASN A 66 -6.14 -23.69 26.14
C ASN A 66 -7.24 -23.58 25.05
N THR A 67 -6.93 -23.01 23.89
CA THR A 67 -7.83 -22.84 22.74
C THR A 67 -7.22 -23.53 21.52
N PRO A 68 -8.01 -24.18 20.64
CA PRO A 68 -7.50 -24.80 19.42
C PRO A 68 -6.75 -23.77 18.56
N SER A 69 -5.42 -23.87 18.53
CA SER A 69 -4.56 -23.02 17.71
C SER A 69 -4.52 -23.57 16.29
N LEU A 70 -5.42 -23.09 15.44
CA LEU A 70 -5.39 -23.44 14.02
C LEU A 70 -4.25 -22.69 13.33
N LEU A 71 -3.46 -23.41 12.53
CA LEU A 71 -2.38 -22.80 11.73
C LEU A 71 -2.97 -21.88 10.66
N GLY A 72 -4.01 -22.33 9.96
CA GLY A 72 -4.83 -21.50 9.09
C GLY A 72 -6.02 -20.90 9.86
N SER A 73 -6.65 -19.86 9.32
CA SER A 73 -7.84 -19.25 9.93
C SER A 73 -9.10 -20.12 9.83
N GLY A 74 -9.12 -21.12 8.93
CA GLY A 74 -10.26 -22.03 8.76
C GLY A 74 -11.45 -21.45 7.97
N GLY A 75 -11.44 -20.14 7.68
CA GLY A 75 -12.52 -19.47 6.95
C GLY A 75 -12.20 -18.01 6.64
N SER A 76 -13.17 -17.28 6.09
CA SER A 76 -13.04 -15.83 5.88
C SER A 76 -13.30 -15.06 7.17
N ARG A 77 -12.96 -13.76 7.23
CA ARG A 77 -13.24 -12.92 8.41
C ARG A 77 -14.72 -12.88 8.79
N LEU A 78 -15.63 -13.12 7.85
CA LEU A 78 -17.08 -13.09 8.09
C LEU A 78 -17.69 -14.49 8.30
N LEU A 79 -16.91 -15.56 8.10
CA LEU A 79 -17.35 -16.95 8.25
C LEU A 79 -16.27 -17.74 9.00
N ASP A 80 -16.35 -17.74 10.32
CA ASP A 80 -15.52 -18.49 11.28
C ASP A 80 -14.01 -18.25 11.26
N GLY A 81 -13.49 -17.41 10.35
CA GLY A 81 -12.06 -17.08 10.25
C GLY A 81 -11.62 -15.83 11.02
N ASN A 82 -12.52 -15.09 11.67
CA ASN A 82 -12.12 -13.97 12.52
C ASN A 82 -11.53 -14.46 13.84
N SER A 83 -10.59 -13.70 14.40
CA SER A 83 -10.00 -14.01 15.70
C SER A 83 -9.87 -12.76 16.57
N ALA A 84 -9.96 -12.95 17.88
CA ALA A 84 -9.69 -11.89 18.85
C ALA A 84 -8.29 -11.28 18.67
N ARG A 85 -7.34 -12.09 18.19
CA ARG A 85 -5.98 -11.66 17.86
C ARG A 85 -5.95 -10.67 16.70
N ALA A 86 -6.65 -10.95 15.60
CA ALA A 86 -6.75 -10.03 14.47
C ALA A 86 -7.37 -8.67 14.88
N GLU A 87 -8.47 -8.69 15.63
CA GLU A 87 -9.13 -7.47 16.14
C GLU A 87 -8.23 -6.69 17.12
N SER A 88 -7.48 -7.40 17.98
CA SER A 88 -6.54 -6.76 18.91
C SER A 88 -5.36 -6.14 18.18
N LEU A 89 -4.82 -6.83 17.19
CA LEU A 89 -3.76 -6.31 16.34
C LEU A 89 -4.24 -5.05 15.60
N GLU A 90 -5.42 -5.07 14.98
CA GLU A 90 -6.01 -3.90 14.31
C GLU A 90 -6.06 -2.67 15.24
N ARG A 91 -6.49 -2.82 16.50
CA ARG A 91 -6.48 -1.73 17.48
C ARG A 91 -5.07 -1.22 17.81
N THR A 92 -4.12 -2.13 18.01
CA THR A 92 -2.72 -1.76 18.23
C THR A 92 -2.15 -0.99 17.05
N LEU A 93 -2.44 -1.42 15.82
CA LEU A 93 -1.95 -0.77 14.61
C LEU A 93 -2.60 0.60 14.38
N ALA A 94 -3.91 0.73 14.64
CA ALA A 94 -4.61 2.00 14.59
C ALA A 94 -3.97 3.02 15.56
N SER A 95 -3.72 2.61 16.80
CA SER A 95 -3.07 3.44 17.82
C SER A 95 -1.65 3.84 17.43
N PHE A 96 -0.83 2.89 16.96
CA PHE A 96 0.56 3.15 16.58
C PHE A 96 0.69 4.17 15.44
N HIS A 97 -0.24 4.12 14.48
CA HIS A 97 -0.27 4.98 13.31
C HIS A 97 -1.10 6.26 13.50
N ASN A 98 -1.62 6.52 14.70
CA ASN A 98 -2.53 7.63 14.98
C ASN A 98 -3.71 7.67 13.98
N ALA A 99 -4.46 6.57 13.90
CA ALA A 99 -5.65 6.45 13.08
C ALA A 99 -6.86 6.06 13.94
N PRO A 100 -8.09 6.50 13.59
CA PRO A 100 -9.28 6.07 14.32
C PRO A 100 -9.49 4.56 14.28
N ALA A 101 -9.27 3.92 13.13
CA ALA A 101 -9.48 2.50 12.93
C ALA A 101 -8.45 1.89 11.96
N ALA A 102 -8.27 0.58 12.05
CA ALA A 102 -7.49 -0.19 11.11
C ALA A 102 -8.21 -1.48 10.68
N LEU A 103 -7.98 -1.92 9.44
CA LEU A 103 -8.54 -3.16 8.91
C LEU A 103 -7.46 -3.96 8.18
N LEU A 104 -7.23 -5.20 8.62
CA LEU A 104 -6.25 -6.10 8.03
C LEU A 104 -6.77 -6.72 6.73
N PHE A 105 -5.88 -6.79 5.73
CA PHE A 105 -6.07 -7.47 4.45
C PHE A 105 -4.92 -8.47 4.22
N ASN A 106 -5.15 -9.49 3.37
CA ASN A 106 -4.10 -10.48 3.05
C ASN A 106 -2.89 -9.89 2.30
N SER A 107 -3.06 -8.74 1.65
CA SER A 107 -1.99 -7.99 1.03
C SER A 107 -2.36 -6.50 0.87
N ALA A 108 -1.38 -5.63 0.65
CA ALA A 108 -1.63 -4.24 0.27
C ALA A 108 -2.35 -4.13 -1.09
N MET A 109 -2.14 -5.10 -1.99
CA MET A 109 -2.88 -5.17 -3.25
C MET A 109 -4.38 -5.38 -2.98
N ASP A 110 -4.72 -6.34 -2.12
CA ASP A 110 -6.12 -6.60 -1.73
C ASP A 110 -6.76 -5.39 -1.04
N ALA A 111 -5.99 -4.67 -0.22
CA ALA A 111 -6.42 -3.45 0.45
C ALA A 111 -6.73 -2.34 -0.57
N ASN A 112 -5.81 -2.05 -1.49
CA ASN A 112 -6.01 -1.07 -2.56
C ASN A 112 -7.21 -1.42 -3.44
N VAL A 113 -7.26 -2.66 -3.95
CA VAL A 113 -8.37 -3.11 -4.81
C VAL A 113 -9.70 -3.03 -4.04
N GLY A 114 -9.73 -3.47 -2.78
CA GLY A 114 -10.93 -3.42 -1.94
C GLY A 114 -11.43 -2.01 -1.71
N LEU A 115 -10.53 -1.09 -1.35
CA LEU A 115 -10.86 0.31 -1.09
C LEU A 115 -11.40 1.00 -2.34
N PHE A 116 -10.63 1.01 -3.42
CA PHE A 116 -11.00 1.76 -4.63
C PHE A 116 -12.18 1.15 -5.39
N SER A 117 -12.43 -0.16 -5.27
CA SER A 117 -13.53 -0.81 -5.98
C SER A 117 -14.91 -0.53 -5.36
N CYS A 118 -14.99 -0.26 -4.05
CA CYS A 118 -16.28 -0.16 -3.36
C CYS A 118 -16.55 1.18 -2.67
N VAL A 119 -15.53 1.92 -2.22
CA VAL A 119 -15.74 3.17 -1.47
C VAL A 119 -16.24 4.30 -2.39
N PRO A 120 -15.57 4.64 -3.50
CA PRO A 120 -16.08 5.67 -4.40
C PRO A 120 -17.43 5.27 -5.00
N GLN A 121 -18.41 6.17 -4.98
CA GLN A 121 -19.76 5.94 -5.49
C GLN A 121 -19.97 6.55 -6.89
N PRO A 122 -21.05 6.20 -7.61
CA PRO A 122 -21.30 6.67 -8.98
C PRO A 122 -21.25 8.20 -9.19
N ALA A 123 -21.60 8.98 -8.18
CA ALA A 123 -21.57 10.44 -8.26
C ALA A 123 -20.16 11.03 -8.01
N ASP A 124 -19.25 10.26 -7.44
CA ASP A 124 -17.92 10.71 -7.03
C ASP A 124 -16.90 10.64 -8.19
N VAL A 125 -15.77 11.32 -7.98
CA VAL A 125 -14.63 11.33 -8.90
C VAL A 125 -13.38 10.82 -8.19
N ILE A 126 -12.56 10.04 -8.90
CA ILE A 126 -11.21 9.70 -8.46
C ILE A 126 -10.23 10.51 -9.32
N VAL A 127 -9.43 11.34 -8.67
CA VAL A 127 -8.24 11.99 -9.24
C VAL A 127 -7.02 11.22 -8.72
N TYR A 128 -6.06 10.90 -9.57
CA TYR A 128 -4.93 10.06 -9.18
C TYR A 128 -3.64 10.47 -9.89
N ASP A 129 -2.52 10.28 -9.22
CA ASP A 129 -1.20 10.44 -9.84
C ASP A 129 -1.00 9.38 -10.93
N GLU A 130 -0.54 9.76 -12.12
CA GLU A 130 -0.45 8.82 -13.25
C GLU A 130 0.46 7.62 -13.03
N LEU A 131 1.37 7.67 -12.03
CA LEU A 131 2.28 6.59 -11.68
C LEU A 131 1.88 5.79 -10.43
N VAL A 132 0.66 5.97 -9.91
CA VAL A 132 0.17 5.11 -8.82
C VAL A 132 0.24 3.61 -9.16
N HIS A 133 0.42 2.80 -8.13
CA HIS A 133 0.67 1.38 -8.25
C HIS A 133 -0.45 0.65 -9.00
N ALA A 134 -0.09 -0.41 -9.72
CA ALA A 134 -1.01 -1.21 -10.52
C ALA A 134 -2.25 -1.69 -9.74
N SER A 135 -2.13 -1.97 -8.43
CA SER A 135 -3.27 -2.36 -7.60
C SER A 135 -4.32 -1.26 -7.42
N ILE A 136 -3.91 0.02 -7.45
CA ILE A 136 -4.82 1.16 -7.41
C ILE A 136 -5.56 1.23 -8.74
N HIS A 137 -4.86 1.07 -9.87
CA HIS A 137 -5.49 0.95 -11.19
C HIS A 137 -6.49 -0.22 -11.28
N ASP A 138 -6.15 -1.39 -10.72
CA ASP A 138 -7.04 -2.55 -10.70
C ASP A 138 -8.29 -2.28 -9.85
N GLY A 139 -8.12 -1.64 -8.69
CA GLY A 139 -9.25 -1.18 -7.86
C GLY A 139 -10.13 -0.16 -8.60
N MET A 140 -9.52 0.83 -9.25
CA MET A 140 -10.21 1.83 -10.07
C MET A 140 -10.96 1.20 -11.25
N ARG A 141 -10.42 0.14 -11.87
CA ARG A 141 -11.09 -0.58 -12.95
C ARG A 141 -12.39 -1.24 -12.50
N LEU A 142 -12.44 -1.70 -11.25
CA LEU A 142 -13.63 -2.26 -10.61
C LEU A 142 -14.52 -1.22 -9.91
N SER A 143 -14.03 0.02 -9.81
CA SER A 143 -14.68 1.10 -9.06
C SER A 143 -16.00 1.55 -9.66
N ARG A 144 -16.92 1.92 -8.75
CA ARG A 144 -18.20 2.53 -9.09
C ARG A 144 -18.11 4.02 -9.41
N ALA A 145 -16.97 4.68 -9.15
CA ALA A 145 -16.78 6.10 -9.43
C ALA A 145 -17.18 6.46 -10.87
N GLY A 146 -17.95 7.54 -11.02
CA GLY A 146 -18.43 7.99 -12.32
C GLY A 146 -17.31 8.45 -13.25
N ARG A 147 -16.23 9.00 -12.68
CA ARG A 147 -15.05 9.49 -13.43
C ARG A 147 -13.75 9.17 -12.71
N LYS A 148 -12.70 8.94 -13.51
CA LYS A 148 -11.33 8.65 -13.09
C LYS A 148 -10.40 9.53 -13.94
N ILE A 149 -9.62 10.40 -13.31
CA ILE A 149 -8.82 11.43 -13.98
C ILE A 149 -7.39 11.37 -13.46
N ALA A 150 -6.42 11.16 -14.35
CA ALA A 150 -5.01 11.21 -14.00
C ALA A 150 -4.51 12.67 -13.99
N PHE A 151 -3.65 13.00 -13.03
CA PHE A 151 -2.80 14.20 -13.08
C PHE A 151 -1.34 13.77 -13.26
N ALA A 152 -0.51 14.65 -13.83
CA ALA A 152 0.88 14.36 -14.11
C ALA A 152 1.66 14.06 -12.82
N HIS A 153 2.59 13.12 -12.89
CA HIS A 153 3.29 12.60 -11.73
C HIS A 153 3.90 13.71 -10.85
N ASN A 154 3.59 13.68 -9.55
CA ASN A 154 4.00 14.63 -8.51
C ASN A 154 3.77 16.13 -8.85
N THR A 155 2.92 16.43 -9.83
CA THR A 155 2.68 17.78 -10.31
C THR A 155 1.45 18.37 -9.63
N VAL A 156 1.63 18.94 -8.43
CA VAL A 156 0.51 19.41 -7.60
C VAL A 156 -0.09 20.73 -8.10
N TRP A 157 0.75 21.74 -8.29
CA TRP A 157 0.34 23.11 -8.63
C TRP A 157 0.61 23.42 -10.11
N GLY A 158 -0.18 24.32 -10.71
CA GLY A 158 0.06 24.80 -12.07
C GLY A 158 -1.14 24.73 -13.00
N THR A 159 -0.85 24.56 -14.29
CA THR A 159 -1.84 24.75 -15.37
C THR A 159 -2.40 23.45 -15.92
N GLN A 160 -3.37 23.57 -16.83
CA GLN A 160 -3.95 22.43 -17.55
C GLN A 160 -2.94 21.77 -18.49
N GLU A 161 -2.02 22.53 -19.10
CA GLU A 161 -0.97 21.98 -19.97
C GLU A 161 -0.03 21.03 -19.21
N LEU A 162 0.27 21.37 -17.95
CA LEU A 162 1.04 20.52 -17.04
C LEU A 162 0.23 19.37 -16.47
N LYS A 163 -1.09 19.33 -16.71
CA LYS A 163 -2.02 18.38 -16.10
C LYS A 163 -1.85 18.28 -14.59
N SER A 164 -1.70 19.42 -13.92
CA SER A 164 -1.50 19.46 -12.47
C SER A 164 -2.74 19.01 -11.70
N LEU A 165 -2.57 18.62 -10.43
CA LEU A 165 -3.69 18.35 -9.52
C LEU A 165 -4.60 19.59 -9.39
N GLU A 166 -4.02 20.78 -9.18
CA GLU A 166 -4.76 22.05 -9.09
C GLU A 166 -5.63 22.27 -10.33
N ALA A 167 -5.05 22.21 -11.53
CA ALA A 167 -5.79 22.43 -12.76
C ALA A 167 -6.90 21.39 -12.96
N THR A 168 -6.67 20.15 -12.52
CA THR A 168 -7.68 19.08 -12.55
C THR A 168 -8.85 19.39 -11.62
N LEU A 169 -8.57 19.83 -10.39
CA LEU A 169 -9.61 20.22 -9.42
C LEU A 169 -10.38 21.46 -9.89
N VAL A 170 -9.70 22.49 -10.40
CA VAL A 170 -10.33 23.67 -10.98
C VAL A 170 -11.29 23.29 -12.12
N ALA A 171 -10.84 22.45 -13.05
CA ALA A 171 -11.69 21.99 -14.15
C ALA A 171 -12.92 21.19 -13.67
N LEU A 172 -12.80 20.40 -12.59
CA LEU A 172 -13.94 19.72 -11.97
C LEU A 172 -14.95 20.72 -11.39
N LEU A 173 -14.47 21.75 -10.71
CA LEU A 173 -15.30 22.80 -10.11
C LEU A 173 -15.94 23.69 -11.18
N GLU A 174 -15.28 24.01 -12.28
CA GLU A 174 -15.83 24.85 -13.34
C GLU A 174 -16.74 24.08 -14.32
N GLY A 175 -16.66 22.73 -14.30
CA GLY A 175 -17.43 21.86 -15.18
C GLY A 175 -18.93 21.75 -14.84
N PRO A 176 -19.67 20.92 -15.60
CA PRO A 176 -21.14 20.81 -15.49
C PRO A 176 -21.66 20.41 -14.09
N ASP A 177 -20.93 19.53 -13.39
CA ASP A 177 -21.26 19.09 -12.02
C ASP A 177 -20.60 19.97 -10.94
N GLY A 178 -19.95 21.06 -11.33
CA GLY A 178 -19.10 21.89 -10.48
C GLY A 178 -19.77 22.42 -9.21
N ASN A 179 -21.06 22.76 -9.30
CA ASN A 179 -21.84 23.21 -8.14
C ASN A 179 -21.95 22.13 -7.04
N LEU A 180 -22.03 20.85 -7.42
CA LEU A 180 -22.16 19.73 -6.48
C LEU A 180 -20.84 19.44 -5.76
N PHE A 181 -19.70 19.67 -6.42
CA PHE A 181 -18.40 19.60 -5.76
C PHE A 181 -18.16 20.81 -4.85
N ARG A 182 -18.58 22.03 -5.26
CA ARG A 182 -18.48 23.24 -4.42
C ARG A 182 -19.36 23.19 -3.17
N SER A 183 -20.55 22.61 -3.27
CA SER A 183 -21.48 22.47 -2.13
C SER A 183 -21.07 21.36 -1.16
N GLY A 184 -20.25 20.40 -1.60
CA GLY A 184 -19.89 19.22 -0.83
C GLY A 184 -20.81 18.02 -1.03
N ASP A 185 -21.75 18.08 -1.99
CA ASP A 185 -22.71 17.01 -2.27
C ASP A 185 -22.09 15.81 -3.01
N ARG A 186 -20.89 15.98 -3.56
CA ARG A 186 -20.11 14.92 -4.23
C ARG A 186 -18.68 14.91 -3.74
N ASN A 187 -18.09 13.73 -3.64
CA ASN A 187 -16.72 13.57 -3.17
C ASN A 187 -15.73 13.53 -4.33
N VAL A 188 -14.51 13.99 -4.03
CA VAL A 188 -13.34 13.83 -4.89
C VAL A 188 -12.28 13.08 -4.10
N PHE A 189 -11.97 11.87 -4.53
CA PHE A 189 -10.89 11.07 -3.97
C PHE A 189 -9.59 11.43 -4.69
N VAL A 190 -8.51 11.68 -3.95
CA VAL A 190 -7.18 11.97 -4.52
C VAL A 190 -6.20 10.88 -4.11
N ALA A 191 -5.76 10.05 -5.06
CA ALA A 191 -4.88 8.91 -4.82
C ALA A 191 -3.43 9.20 -5.21
N VAL A 192 -2.51 9.00 -4.26
CA VAL A 192 -1.06 9.20 -4.41
C VAL A 192 -0.28 8.14 -3.63
N GLU A 193 1.02 8.02 -3.87
CA GLU A 193 1.93 7.21 -3.04
C GLU A 193 2.80 8.09 -2.14
N GLY A 194 3.21 7.56 -0.98
CA GLY A 194 4.22 8.20 -0.14
C GLY A 194 5.62 8.08 -0.76
N VAL A 195 5.97 6.88 -1.23
CA VAL A 195 7.20 6.62 -1.99
C VAL A 195 6.85 5.76 -3.19
N TYR A 196 7.14 6.24 -4.40
CA TYR A 196 6.79 5.54 -5.63
C TYR A 196 7.77 4.39 -5.90
N SER A 197 7.21 3.21 -6.13
CA SER A 197 7.95 1.94 -6.11
C SER A 197 9.10 1.78 -7.12
N MET A 198 9.01 2.46 -8.27
CA MET A 198 9.94 2.27 -9.39
C MET A 198 11.05 3.32 -9.42
N ASP A 199 10.68 4.60 -9.36
CA ASP A 199 11.62 5.71 -9.45
C ASP A 199 12.17 6.12 -8.08
N GLY A 200 11.52 5.70 -6.98
CA GLY A 200 11.97 5.90 -5.60
C GLY A 200 11.84 7.33 -5.11
N ASP A 201 11.16 8.20 -5.87
CA ASP A 201 10.80 9.54 -5.48
C ASP A 201 9.74 9.54 -4.36
N VAL A 202 9.69 10.66 -3.63
CA VAL A 202 8.84 10.85 -2.46
C VAL A 202 7.70 11.78 -2.85
N GLY A 203 6.46 11.34 -2.61
CA GLY A 203 5.27 12.10 -2.95
C GLY A 203 5.19 13.44 -2.18
N PRO A 204 4.78 14.54 -2.82
CA PRO A 204 4.63 15.86 -2.20
C PRO A 204 3.36 15.97 -1.35
N LEU A 205 3.22 15.09 -0.34
CA LEU A 205 1.95 14.87 0.38
C LEU A 205 1.41 16.13 1.06
N LYS A 206 2.28 17.01 1.55
CA LYS A 206 1.87 18.28 2.17
C LYS A 206 1.23 19.21 1.13
N GLU A 207 1.85 19.35 -0.02
CA GLU A 207 1.32 20.18 -1.11
C GLU A 207 0.01 19.60 -1.66
N VAL A 208 -0.08 18.28 -1.79
CA VAL A 208 -1.33 17.59 -2.17
C VAL A 208 -2.45 17.94 -1.19
N ALA A 209 -2.21 17.80 0.11
CA ALA A 209 -3.21 18.13 1.14
C ALA A 209 -3.60 19.62 1.09
N ASP A 210 -2.62 20.53 0.98
CA ASP A 210 -2.85 21.97 0.87
C ASP A 210 -3.70 22.32 -0.36
N CYS A 211 -3.43 21.68 -1.51
CA CYS A 211 -4.18 21.86 -2.75
C CYS A 211 -5.63 21.36 -2.64
N VAL A 212 -5.82 20.16 -2.07
CA VAL A 212 -7.16 19.58 -1.90
C VAL A 212 -8.01 20.42 -0.96
N GLU A 213 -7.48 20.84 0.19
CA GLU A 213 -8.23 21.67 1.15
C GLU A 213 -8.56 23.06 0.58
N ARG A 214 -7.64 23.65 -0.20
CA ARG A 214 -7.86 24.94 -0.86
C ARG A 214 -9.04 24.90 -1.83
N TRP A 215 -9.12 23.85 -2.64
CA TRP A 215 -10.11 23.77 -3.73
C TRP A 215 -11.40 23.05 -3.31
N LEU A 216 -11.37 22.23 -2.25
CA LEU A 216 -12.51 21.49 -1.71
C LEU A 216 -12.72 21.77 -0.21
N PRO A 217 -12.93 23.04 0.20
CA PRO A 217 -12.94 23.45 1.61
C PRO A 217 -14.14 22.92 2.42
N LYS A 218 -15.08 22.20 1.79
CA LYS A 218 -16.23 21.57 2.45
C LYS A 218 -15.89 20.19 3.04
N GLY A 219 -14.65 19.73 2.90
CA GLY A 219 -14.20 18.43 3.42
C GLY A 219 -14.63 17.24 2.55
N ASN A 220 -15.04 17.50 1.31
CA ASN A 220 -15.39 16.48 0.31
C ASN A 220 -14.20 16.11 -0.60
N GLY A 221 -13.00 16.64 -0.33
CA GLY A 221 -11.74 16.18 -0.90
C GLY A 221 -11.07 15.16 0.02
N LEU A 222 -10.89 13.93 -0.45
CA LEU A 222 -10.47 12.79 0.36
C LEU A 222 -9.13 12.25 -0.16
N VAL A 223 -8.03 12.60 0.49
CA VAL A 223 -6.69 12.11 0.12
C VAL A 223 -6.50 10.67 0.59
N ILE A 224 -6.07 9.80 -0.32
CA ILE A 224 -5.70 8.41 -0.05
C ILE A 224 -4.22 8.24 -0.39
N VAL A 225 -3.43 7.76 0.57
CA VAL A 225 -1.99 7.56 0.40
C VAL A 225 -1.64 6.08 0.49
N ASP A 226 -0.99 5.53 -0.53
CA ASP A 226 -0.31 4.24 -0.45
C ASP A 226 1.07 4.42 0.21
N GLU A 227 1.24 3.83 1.39
CA GLU A 227 2.43 3.91 2.23
C GLU A 227 3.22 2.58 2.21
N ALA A 228 2.97 1.69 1.24
CA ALA A 228 3.60 0.38 1.20
C ALA A 228 5.13 0.42 1.10
N HIS A 229 5.71 1.49 0.58
CA HIS A 229 7.16 1.74 0.55
C HIS A 229 7.67 2.68 1.64
N SER A 230 6.76 3.39 2.34
CA SER A 230 7.13 4.34 3.40
C SER A 230 7.13 3.70 4.79
N VAL A 231 6.19 2.79 5.05
CA VAL A 231 6.04 2.13 6.35
C VAL A 231 7.32 1.38 6.73
N GLY A 232 7.73 1.49 7.99
CA GLY A 232 8.99 0.97 8.50
C GLY A 232 10.19 1.90 8.29
N VAL A 233 10.18 2.78 7.27
CA VAL A 233 11.34 3.61 6.89
C VAL A 233 11.19 5.08 7.32
N PHE A 234 9.98 5.64 7.19
CA PHE A 234 9.67 7.03 7.51
C PHE A 234 8.93 7.16 8.83
N GLY A 235 9.09 8.30 9.50
CA GLY A 235 8.56 8.58 10.82
C GLY A 235 9.52 8.14 11.93
N GLY A 236 9.38 8.74 13.12
CA GLY A 236 10.31 8.53 14.24
C GLY A 236 10.43 7.08 14.71
N ARG A 237 9.44 6.24 14.43
CA ARG A 237 9.42 4.78 14.69
C ARG A 237 8.98 3.98 13.47
N GLY A 238 9.11 4.51 12.25
CA GLY A 238 8.70 3.81 11.03
C GLY A 238 7.18 3.80 10.78
N GLN A 239 6.44 4.80 11.26
CA GLN A 239 4.99 4.89 11.05
C GLN A 239 4.58 5.19 9.58
N GLY A 240 5.49 5.63 8.73
CA GLY A 240 5.18 6.07 7.36
C GLY A 240 5.35 7.58 7.17
N LEU A 241 5.27 8.00 5.91
CA LEU A 241 5.57 9.38 5.51
C LEU A 241 4.49 10.35 5.98
N VAL A 242 3.21 9.95 5.98
CA VAL A 242 2.10 10.77 6.47
C VAL A 242 2.35 11.17 7.92
N SER A 243 2.79 10.23 8.76
CA SER A 243 3.10 10.49 10.17
C SER A 243 4.39 11.29 10.35
N GLU A 244 5.38 11.13 9.46
CA GLU A 244 6.59 11.97 9.48
C GLU A 244 6.26 13.44 9.21
N LEU A 245 5.26 13.69 8.36
CA LEU A 245 4.81 15.03 7.96
C LEU A 245 3.70 15.61 8.86
N GLY A 246 3.16 14.83 9.81
CA GLY A 246 2.07 15.25 10.68
C GLY A 246 0.74 15.47 9.93
N LEU A 247 0.46 14.64 8.92
CA LEU A 247 -0.70 14.77 8.02
C LEU A 247 -1.81 13.75 8.32
N GLU A 248 -1.76 13.03 9.44
CA GLU A 248 -2.70 11.95 9.76
C GLU A 248 -4.18 12.41 9.75
N ASP A 249 -4.45 13.63 10.22
CA ASP A 249 -5.80 14.21 10.25
C ASP A 249 -6.24 14.80 8.89
N ARG A 250 -5.32 14.92 7.93
CA ARG A 250 -5.54 15.51 6.59
C ARG A 250 -5.60 14.45 5.48
N VAL A 251 -5.28 13.20 5.81
CA VAL A 251 -5.33 12.05 4.91
C VAL A 251 -6.48 11.14 5.34
N TRP A 252 -7.46 10.97 4.46
CA TRP A 252 -8.68 10.22 4.76
C TRP A 252 -8.43 8.72 4.95
N ALA A 253 -7.56 8.13 4.13
CA ALA A 253 -7.15 6.74 4.30
C ALA A 253 -5.69 6.52 3.91
N ARG A 254 -5.05 5.57 4.60
CA ARG A 254 -3.70 5.11 4.28
C ARG A 254 -3.70 3.62 4.04
N VAL A 255 -3.02 3.16 3.00
CA VAL A 255 -2.81 1.74 2.72
C VAL A 255 -1.39 1.36 3.06
N MET A 256 -1.21 0.36 3.93
CA MET A 256 0.11 -0.11 4.35
C MET A 256 0.38 -1.51 3.80
N GLY A 257 1.63 -1.81 3.49
CA GLY A 257 2.08 -3.14 3.08
C GLY A 257 3.14 -3.72 4.01
N PHE A 258 2.95 -4.95 4.45
CA PHE A 258 3.89 -5.59 5.38
C PHE A 258 4.99 -6.41 4.68
N GLY A 259 4.84 -6.62 3.37
CA GLY A 259 5.75 -7.39 2.51
C GLY A 259 7.13 -6.79 2.24
N LYS A 260 7.43 -5.61 2.80
CA LYS A 260 8.64 -4.82 2.49
C LYS A 260 9.52 -4.61 3.72
N ALA A 261 9.66 -3.36 4.19
CA ALA A 261 10.45 -3.03 5.38
C ALA A 261 10.04 -3.81 6.63
N MET A 262 8.74 -4.09 6.78
CA MET A 262 8.20 -4.84 7.91
C MET A 262 8.54 -6.34 7.87
N GLY A 263 8.99 -6.89 6.73
CA GLY A 263 9.48 -8.27 6.62
C GLY A 263 8.42 -9.37 6.83
N CYS A 264 7.13 -9.05 6.73
CA CYS A 264 6.02 -9.98 6.95
C CYS A 264 5.19 -10.17 5.66
N SER A 265 3.95 -10.64 5.78
CA SER A 265 2.95 -10.61 4.72
C SER A 265 1.65 -10.00 5.26
N GLY A 266 0.83 -9.44 4.37
CA GLY A 266 -0.38 -8.71 4.76
C GLY A 266 -0.40 -7.26 4.28
N GLY A 267 -1.55 -6.63 4.45
CA GLY A 267 -1.78 -5.21 4.27
C GLY A 267 -2.74 -4.65 5.30
N LEU A 268 -2.85 -3.33 5.34
CA LEU A 268 -3.71 -2.60 6.27
C LEU A 268 -4.37 -1.44 5.57
N VAL A 269 -5.62 -1.16 5.89
CA VAL A 269 -6.23 0.15 5.65
C VAL A 269 -6.39 0.85 6.99
N LEU A 270 -5.76 2.02 7.14
CA LEU A 270 -6.01 2.95 8.24
C LEU A 270 -7.05 3.96 7.78
N CYS A 271 -8.15 4.09 8.51
CA CYS A 271 -9.30 4.91 8.11
C CYS A 271 -10.19 5.25 9.31
N SER A 272 -11.36 5.85 9.07
CA SER A 272 -12.38 6.06 10.10
C SER A 272 -13.09 4.75 10.48
N GLU A 273 -13.71 4.70 11.66
CA GLU A 273 -14.53 3.54 12.07
C GLU A 273 -15.68 3.26 11.07
N ILE A 274 -16.29 4.31 10.53
CA ILE A 274 -17.34 4.17 9.50
C ILE A 274 -16.77 3.54 8.23
N ALA A 275 -15.60 3.99 7.76
CA ALA A 275 -14.94 3.42 6.59
C ALA A 275 -14.53 1.96 6.83
N ARG A 276 -14.03 1.63 8.03
CA ARG A 276 -13.74 0.25 8.43
C ARG A 276 -15.00 -0.63 8.35
N SER A 277 -16.11 -0.21 8.96
CA SER A 277 -17.38 -0.92 8.87
C SER A 277 -17.88 -1.06 7.44
N TYR A 278 -17.72 -0.03 6.62
CA TYR A 278 -18.10 -0.08 5.20
C TYR A 278 -17.27 -1.13 4.44
N LEU A 279 -15.94 -1.09 4.58
CA LEU A 279 -15.05 -2.04 3.91
C LEU A 279 -15.35 -3.49 4.31
N ILE A 280 -15.65 -3.76 5.58
CA ILE A 280 -16.07 -5.09 6.05
C ILE A 280 -17.30 -5.61 5.29
N ASN A 281 -18.23 -4.72 4.90
CA ASN A 281 -19.50 -5.08 4.26
C ASN A 281 -19.45 -5.06 2.73
N TYR A 282 -18.52 -4.33 2.12
CA TYR A 282 -18.52 -4.10 0.66
C TYR A 282 -17.21 -4.48 -0.05
N ALA A 283 -16.08 -4.54 0.64
CA ALA A 283 -14.80 -4.87 0.01
C ALA A 283 -14.72 -6.38 -0.28
N ARG A 284 -14.95 -6.75 -1.54
CA ARG A 284 -14.96 -8.17 -1.96
C ARG A 284 -13.64 -8.89 -1.69
N THR A 285 -12.52 -8.17 -1.79
CA THR A 285 -11.17 -8.69 -1.47
C THR A 285 -10.97 -8.97 0.02
N PHE A 286 -11.82 -8.43 0.90
CA PHE A 286 -11.88 -8.78 2.31
C PHE A 286 -12.89 -9.93 2.58
N ILE A 287 -14.06 -9.87 1.94
CA ILE A 287 -15.18 -10.79 2.21
C ILE A 287 -14.93 -12.21 1.67
N TYR A 288 -14.47 -12.31 0.43
CA TYR A 288 -14.38 -13.57 -0.31
C TYR A 288 -12.98 -14.15 -0.34
N THR A 289 -12.24 -13.98 0.75
CA THR A 289 -10.90 -14.53 0.94
C THR A 289 -10.76 -15.13 2.33
N THR A 290 -9.93 -16.15 2.46
CA THR A 290 -9.58 -16.75 3.75
C THR A 290 -8.86 -15.72 4.61
N ALA A 291 -9.21 -15.59 5.89
CA ALA A 291 -8.58 -14.62 6.78
C ALA A 291 -7.08 -14.91 6.98
N ILE A 292 -6.32 -13.87 7.34
CA ILE A 292 -4.88 -13.99 7.62
C ILE A 292 -4.63 -15.11 8.65
N ALA A 293 -3.71 -16.01 8.31
CA ALA A 293 -3.35 -17.15 9.13
C ALA A 293 -2.60 -16.73 10.41
N LEU A 294 -2.68 -17.57 11.46
CA LEU A 294 -2.08 -17.30 12.76
C LEU A 294 -0.57 -16.95 12.69
N PRO A 295 0.28 -17.69 11.93
CA PRO A 295 1.68 -17.32 11.79
C PRO A 295 1.90 -15.93 11.19
N SER A 296 1.07 -15.52 10.22
CA SER A 296 1.16 -14.18 9.63
C SER A 296 0.75 -13.10 10.63
N LEU A 297 -0.31 -13.31 11.42
CA LEU A 297 -0.70 -12.39 12.49
C LEU A 297 0.43 -12.22 13.53
N ILE A 298 1.03 -13.32 13.98
CA ILE A 298 2.16 -13.28 14.92
C ILE A 298 3.36 -12.54 14.32
N SER A 299 3.66 -12.79 13.04
CA SER A 299 4.76 -12.12 12.34
C SER A 299 4.56 -10.60 12.34
N ILE A 300 3.35 -10.14 12.01
CA ILE A 300 2.99 -8.71 12.04
C ILE A 300 3.10 -8.15 13.47
N GLU A 301 2.55 -8.85 14.47
CA GLU A 301 2.64 -8.45 15.88
C GLU A 301 4.10 -8.23 16.33
N VAL A 302 4.97 -9.19 16.04
CA VAL A 302 6.39 -9.11 16.43
C VAL A 302 7.10 -7.98 15.72
N ALA A 303 6.86 -7.81 14.42
CA ALA A 303 7.45 -6.72 13.65
C ALA A 303 7.02 -5.36 14.24
N TYR A 304 5.73 -5.18 14.54
CA TYR A 304 5.24 -3.93 15.14
C TYR A 304 5.73 -3.71 16.56
N ASP A 305 5.84 -4.74 17.40
CA ASP A 305 6.43 -4.58 18.73
C ASP A 305 7.87 -4.09 18.67
N PHE A 306 8.64 -4.58 17.69
CA PHE A 306 9.99 -4.11 17.43
C PHE A 306 10.03 -2.64 16.98
N MET A 307 9.07 -2.21 16.16
CA MET A 307 8.92 -0.79 15.77
C MET A 307 8.51 0.08 16.97
N ILE A 308 7.49 -0.35 17.74
CA ILE A 308 6.92 0.37 18.89
C ILE A 308 7.98 0.63 19.95
N LYS A 309 8.81 -0.37 20.26
CA LYS A 309 9.91 -0.26 21.23
C LYS A 309 11.08 0.59 20.71
N GLY A 310 11.07 1.00 19.45
CA GLY A 310 12.15 1.77 18.83
C GLY A 310 13.37 0.93 18.46
N GLU A 311 13.29 -0.40 18.58
CA GLU A 311 14.41 -1.31 18.30
C GLU A 311 14.79 -1.32 16.81
N ALA A 312 13.88 -0.90 15.91
CA ALA A 312 14.15 -0.73 14.49
C ALA A 312 14.94 0.55 14.13
N GLN A 313 14.99 1.55 15.01
CA GLN A 313 15.60 2.85 14.68
C GLN A 313 17.07 2.79 14.26
N PRO A 314 17.94 1.95 14.88
CA PRO A 314 19.31 1.75 14.39
C PRO A 314 19.34 1.19 12.96
N LEU A 315 18.43 0.26 12.61
CA LEU A 315 18.35 -0.31 11.26
C LEU A 315 17.90 0.73 10.23
N VAL A 316 16.93 1.57 10.58
CA VAL A 316 16.46 2.68 9.72
C VAL A 316 17.58 3.69 9.47
N ARG A 317 18.33 4.07 10.52
CA ARG A 317 19.49 4.97 10.37
C ARG A 317 20.56 4.35 9.47
N HIS A 318 20.88 3.08 9.70
CA HIS A 318 21.85 2.36 8.88
C HIS A 318 21.42 2.28 7.41
N LEU A 319 20.14 1.98 7.14
CA LEU A 319 19.57 2.00 5.79
C LEU A 319 19.75 3.38 5.13
N LYS A 320 19.40 4.47 5.83
CA LYS A 320 19.56 5.84 5.31
C LYS A 320 21.03 6.17 5.01
N ASP A 321 21.97 5.67 5.81
CA ASP A 321 23.41 5.84 5.56
C ASP A 321 23.87 5.04 4.34
N LEU A 322 23.41 3.78 4.19
CA LEU A 322 23.70 2.95 3.02
C LEU A 322 23.14 3.57 1.72
N VAL A 323 21.93 4.11 1.76
CA VAL A 323 21.32 4.81 0.61
C VAL A 323 22.17 6.01 0.21
N LYS A 324 22.56 6.87 1.17
CA LYS A 324 23.42 8.03 0.91
C LYS A 324 24.78 7.62 0.35
N GLN A 325 25.39 6.59 0.93
CA GLN A 325 26.68 6.07 0.48
C GLN A 325 26.59 5.52 -0.95
N THR A 326 25.57 4.71 -1.23
CA THR A 326 25.35 4.12 -2.56
C THR A 326 25.11 5.20 -3.60
N HIS A 327 24.26 6.18 -3.29
CA HIS A 327 24.00 7.32 -4.18
C HIS A 327 25.29 8.10 -4.48
N ARG A 328 26.10 8.41 -3.46
CA ARG A 328 27.40 9.07 -3.64
C ARG A 328 28.34 8.25 -4.53
N LEU A 329 28.41 6.94 -4.33
CA LEU A 329 29.28 6.06 -5.11
C LEU A 329 28.85 5.96 -6.58
N LEU A 330 27.54 5.91 -6.85
CA LEU A 330 26.98 5.91 -8.20
C LEU A 330 27.23 7.24 -8.93
N LEU A 331 27.13 8.38 -8.24
CA LEU A 331 27.46 9.68 -8.83
C LEU A 331 28.97 9.82 -9.12
N ALA A 332 29.82 9.26 -8.26
CA ALA A 332 31.27 9.28 -8.46
C ALA A 332 31.74 8.30 -9.55
N ASN A 333 30.99 7.22 -9.79
CA ASN A 333 31.28 6.19 -10.78
C ASN A 333 30.03 5.96 -11.64
N PRO A 334 29.65 6.92 -12.50
CA PRO A 334 28.45 6.78 -13.31
C PRO A 334 28.55 5.51 -14.16
N PRO A 335 27.52 4.64 -14.16
CA PRO A 335 27.56 3.41 -14.92
C PRO A 335 27.78 3.75 -16.40
N SER A 336 28.80 3.16 -17.02
CA SER A 336 28.94 3.18 -18.46
C SER A 336 27.87 2.25 -19.05
N PHE A 337 26.66 2.76 -19.23
CA PHE A 337 25.67 2.04 -20.02
C PHE A 337 26.16 2.07 -21.47
N GLN A 338 26.73 0.96 -21.93
CA GLN A 338 26.92 0.74 -23.36
C GLN A 338 25.51 0.66 -23.97
N SER A 339 25.18 1.69 -24.75
CA SER A 339 23.95 1.82 -25.53
C SER A 339 23.76 0.65 -26.48
#